data_AF-A0A8B9CBR7-F1
#
_entry.id   AF-A0A8B9CBR7-F1
#
_cell.length_a   1.000
_cell.length_b   1.000
_cell.length_c   1.000
_cell.angle_alpha   90.00
_cell.angle_beta   90.00
_cell.angle_gamma   90.00
#
_symmetry.space_group_name_H-M   'P 1'
#
loop_
_entity.id
_entity.type
_entity.pdbx_description
1 polymer ?
#
loop_
_entity_poly.entity_id
_entity_poly.type
_entity_poly.pdbx_seq_one_letter_code
_entity_poly.pdbx_strand_id
1 'polypeptide(L)'
;MLDHMRPVSSSLEYSFVPEEIFRTLTCASSSLSSPEYLKSHQTGCLQTPDRLWHYPNRRSKFRHLTDHPVSLTCAGSFNIYTCFSKYTTLLEDHEKKLRLFPSMKPAGRLEVIQLMEAMDNMLEKAGVDELIRVTGPSQLHNMLELLKAEQNIYNIVFHELIRQVSVDCVERGHLLSKLRSSLRYVDLLERIPQQMKTLYKKMMAQRLLDRHITKELLYFKESVEQLTRSESCLILNNYLNVLEMCAHTSLSFSSSLLEQYRELYELQRRRLEDQVLLVAQERDIWSSAAYDLALKIIDRNQLTLVRRLDVSGKTLTKVLKHFIVLLASKDTRDLADLQEEAEQFREMLGRVGAEIEHLEESSKEKLQIVCRSLNKWLQYRDSNFCTFFGR
;
A
#
# COMPACT_ATOMS: atom_id res chain seq x y z
N MET A 1 -54.23 1.85 -15.54
CA MET A 1 -53.77 0.45 -15.50
C MET A 1 -52.31 0.50 -15.96
N LEU A 2 -51.33 0.45 -15.06
CA LEU A 2 -50.70 -0.80 -14.56
C LEU A 2 -50.28 -1.68 -15.76
N ASP A 3 -49.04 -2.10 -15.99
CA ASP A 3 -47.85 -2.07 -15.14
C ASP A 3 -46.63 -2.56 -15.96
N HIS A 4 -45.45 -2.22 -15.46
CA HIS A 4 -44.19 -2.99 -15.52
C HIS A 4 -43.44 -3.19 -16.85
N MET A 5 -42.35 -2.42 -17.03
CA MET A 5 -40.99 -2.99 -17.09
C MET A 5 -39.97 -1.95 -16.59
N ARG A 6 -39.39 -2.23 -15.43
CA ARG A 6 -38.26 -1.49 -14.80
C ARG A 6 -37.01 -1.56 -15.69
N PRO A 7 -36.18 -0.51 -15.76
CA PRO A 7 -34.76 -0.70 -15.99
C PRO A 7 -34.13 -1.16 -14.67
N VAL A 8 -33.62 -2.40 -14.66
CA VAL A 8 -32.76 -2.91 -13.59
C VAL A 8 -31.53 -2.00 -13.52
N SER A 9 -31.40 -1.33 -12.38
CA SER A 9 -30.23 -0.57 -12.00
C SER A 9 -29.12 -1.58 -11.74
N SER A 10 -28.20 -1.75 -12.69
CA SER A 10 -26.94 -2.43 -12.41
C SER A 10 -26.10 -1.50 -11.54
N SER A 11 -26.22 -1.67 -10.23
CA SER A 11 -25.21 -1.26 -9.26
C SER A 11 -23.87 -1.87 -9.68
N LEU A 12 -23.00 -1.06 -10.28
CA LEU A 12 -21.58 -1.41 -10.45
C LEU A 12 -20.96 -1.43 -9.05
N GLU A 13 -20.99 -2.60 -8.42
CA GLU A 13 -20.21 -2.92 -7.25
C GLU A 13 -18.72 -2.79 -7.60
N TYR A 14 -18.10 -1.71 -7.13
CA TYR A 14 -16.65 -1.56 -7.05
C TYR A 14 -16.14 -2.45 -5.91
N SER A 15 -15.97 -3.75 -6.18
CA SER A 15 -15.20 -4.62 -5.30
C SER A 15 -14.66 -5.82 -6.07
N PHE A 16 -13.55 -5.63 -6.78
CA PHE A 16 -12.73 -6.77 -7.19
C PHE A 16 -11.25 -6.43 -6.96
N VAL A 17 -10.86 -6.48 -5.69
CA VAL A 17 -9.49 -6.85 -5.34
C VAL A 17 -9.55 -8.35 -5.09
N PRO A 18 -8.92 -9.18 -5.94
CA PRO A 18 -8.90 -10.62 -5.75
C PRO A 18 -8.39 -11.00 -4.37
N GLU A 19 -9.05 -11.96 -3.74
CA GLU A 19 -8.75 -12.41 -2.37
C GLU A 19 -7.33 -12.99 -2.26
N GLU A 20 -6.74 -13.42 -3.39
CA GLU A 20 -5.33 -13.80 -3.47
C GLU A 20 -4.37 -12.65 -3.15
N ILE A 21 -4.74 -11.39 -3.46
CA ILE A 21 -3.92 -10.20 -3.17
C ILE A 21 -3.91 -9.92 -1.66
N PHE A 22 -5.04 -10.08 -0.98
CA PHE A 22 -5.09 -9.98 0.49
C PHE A 22 -4.30 -11.11 1.17
N ARG A 23 -4.37 -12.33 0.64
CA ARG A 23 -3.53 -13.44 1.15
C ARG A 23 -2.05 -13.18 0.93
N THR A 24 -1.63 -12.71 -0.24
CA THR A 24 -0.21 -12.41 -0.52
C THR A 24 0.32 -11.23 0.30
N LEU A 25 -0.48 -10.18 0.51
CA LEU A 25 -0.11 -9.06 1.38
C LEU A 25 -0.04 -9.47 2.87
N THR A 26 -0.91 -10.38 3.31
CA THR A 26 -0.90 -10.92 4.68
C THR A 26 0.25 -11.93 4.90
N CYS A 27 0.64 -12.67 3.86
CA CYS A 27 1.83 -13.52 3.86
C CYS A 27 3.14 -12.72 3.80
N ALA A 28 3.16 -11.59 3.08
CA ALA A 28 4.33 -10.71 3.05
C ALA A 28 4.54 -9.99 4.38
N SER A 29 3.46 -9.57 5.06
CA SER A 29 3.53 -8.89 6.37
C SER A 29 3.91 -9.81 7.53
N SER A 30 3.63 -11.12 7.43
CA SER A 30 4.05 -12.11 8.43
C SER A 30 5.54 -12.47 8.34
N SER A 31 6.22 -12.19 7.22
CA SER A 31 7.66 -12.41 7.06
C SER A 31 8.56 -11.34 7.74
N LEU A 32 7.98 -10.23 8.20
CA LEU A 32 8.62 -9.27 9.10
C LEU A 32 7.97 -9.32 10.50
N SER A 33 7.89 -10.51 11.09
CA SER A 33 7.66 -10.64 12.52
C SER A 33 9.01 -10.52 13.26
N SER A 34 9.09 -9.48 14.09
CA SER A 34 10.18 -9.16 15.03
C SER A 34 10.58 -10.36 15.91
N PRO A 35 11.81 -10.42 16.43
CA PRO A 35 12.35 -11.61 17.06
C PRO A 35 11.64 -11.98 18.37
N GLU A 36 11.35 -13.26 18.48
CA GLU A 36 10.92 -13.98 19.68
C GLU A 36 11.96 -13.84 20.80
N TYR A 37 11.72 -12.94 21.76
CA TYR A 37 12.15 -13.13 23.16
C TYR A 37 11.18 -12.38 24.06
N LEU A 38 10.19 -13.11 24.59
CA LEU A 38 9.70 -13.06 25.98
C LEU A 38 8.43 -13.92 26.04
N LYS A 39 8.62 -15.21 26.33
CA LYS A 39 7.55 -16.12 26.73
C LYS A 39 6.85 -15.53 27.96
N SER A 40 5.56 -15.24 27.84
CA SER A 40 4.68 -15.12 28.99
C SER A 40 4.51 -16.51 29.60
N HIS A 41 4.79 -16.63 30.90
CA HIS A 41 4.20 -17.68 31.72
C HIS A 41 2.97 -17.06 32.38
N GLN A 42 1.79 -17.47 31.90
CA GLN A 42 0.57 -17.36 32.69
C GLN A 42 0.58 -18.47 33.73
N THR A 43 0.48 -18.09 35.01
CA THR A 43 -0.47 -18.64 35.99
C THR A 43 -0.32 -17.84 37.28
N GLY A 44 -1.30 -17.00 37.57
CA GLY A 44 -1.34 -16.19 38.79
C GLY A 44 -2.66 -15.44 38.84
N CYS A 45 -3.69 -16.12 39.32
CA CYS A 45 -4.98 -15.57 39.71
C CYS A 45 -4.79 -14.24 40.47
N LEU A 46 -5.66 -13.25 40.20
CA LEU A 46 -5.84 -12.05 40.98
C LEU A 46 -5.98 -12.42 42.47
N GLN A 47 -4.90 -12.37 43.24
CA GLN A 47 -5.00 -12.39 44.69
C GLN A 47 -5.36 -10.98 45.14
N THR A 48 -6.49 -10.90 45.82
CA THR A 48 -6.91 -9.79 46.67
C THR A 48 -5.72 -9.33 47.53
N PRO A 49 -5.48 -8.02 47.69
CA PRO A 49 -4.40 -7.55 48.55
C PRO A 49 -4.58 -8.13 49.96
N ASP A 50 -3.50 -8.69 50.49
CA ASP A 50 -3.49 -9.41 51.76
C ASP A 50 -4.07 -8.54 52.89
N ARG A 51 -4.91 -9.14 53.74
CA ARG A 51 -5.68 -8.49 54.85
C ARG A 51 -4.79 -8.09 56.03
N LEU A 52 -3.50 -7.84 55.80
CA LEU A 52 -2.51 -7.58 56.85
C LEU A 52 -2.79 -6.28 57.64
N TRP A 53 -3.50 -5.33 57.04
CA TRP A 53 -3.75 -4.00 57.60
C TRP A 53 -4.90 -3.92 58.62
N HIS A 54 -5.70 -4.99 58.75
CA HIS A 54 -6.89 -5.03 59.61
C HIS A 54 -6.69 -5.63 61.00
N TYR A 55 -5.48 -6.10 61.35
CA TYR A 55 -5.21 -6.71 62.67
C TYR A 55 -4.36 -5.78 63.57
N PRO A 56 -4.93 -5.21 64.64
CA PRO A 56 -4.20 -4.31 65.55
C PRO A 56 -2.98 -4.97 66.21
N ASN A 57 -3.02 -6.29 66.44
CA ASN A 57 -1.95 -7.02 67.12
C ASN A 57 -0.67 -7.21 66.28
N ARG A 58 -0.71 -7.01 64.95
CA ARG A 58 0.49 -7.08 64.09
C ARG A 58 1.18 -5.72 63.91
N ARG A 59 0.56 -4.61 64.32
CA ARG A 59 1.19 -3.26 64.31
C ARG A 59 2.29 -3.10 65.36
N SER A 60 2.20 -3.81 66.48
CA SER A 60 3.18 -3.69 67.57
C SER A 60 4.59 -4.11 67.15
N LYS A 61 4.72 -5.05 66.21
CA LYS A 61 6.02 -5.50 65.67
C LYS A 61 6.72 -4.45 64.80
N PHE A 62 6.00 -3.46 64.28
CA PHE A 62 6.53 -2.41 63.40
C PHE A 62 6.49 -1.01 64.02
N ARG A 63 6.17 -0.90 65.32
CA ARG A 63 6.18 0.37 66.08
C ARG A 63 7.53 1.10 65.98
N HIS A 64 8.63 0.36 65.98
CA HIS A 64 9.97 0.94 65.87
C HIS A 64 10.25 1.68 64.54
N LEU A 65 9.48 1.40 63.48
CA LEU A 65 9.56 2.14 62.19
C LEU A 65 8.60 3.33 62.13
N THR A 66 7.66 3.42 63.07
CA THR A 66 6.63 4.48 63.13
C THR A 66 6.91 5.50 64.22
N ASP A 67 7.54 5.09 65.33
CA ASP A 67 7.77 5.94 66.52
C ASP A 67 9.12 6.70 66.48
N HIS A 68 10.02 6.36 65.55
CA HIS A 68 11.31 7.05 65.37
C HIS A 68 11.59 7.38 63.89
N PRO A 69 10.95 8.41 63.31
CA PRO A 69 11.50 9.02 62.12
C PRO A 69 12.84 9.67 62.52
N VAL A 70 13.95 9.28 61.90
CA VAL A 70 15.23 9.98 62.06
C VAL A 70 15.05 11.40 61.51
N SER A 71 14.70 12.33 62.39
CA SER A 71 14.63 13.75 62.08
C SER A 71 16.04 14.32 62.09
N LEU A 72 16.65 14.38 60.90
CA LEU A 72 17.71 15.34 60.64
C LEU A 72 17.03 16.72 60.47
N THR A 73 16.82 17.39 61.59
CA THR A 73 16.55 18.83 61.60
C THR A 73 17.75 19.54 61.03
N CYS A 74 17.65 20.04 59.80
CA CYS A 74 18.52 21.11 59.34
C CYS A 74 17.69 22.12 58.55
N ALA A 75 17.86 23.37 58.97
CA ALA A 75 17.17 24.56 58.53
C ALA A 75 17.14 24.73 57.01
N GLY A 76 15.98 25.14 56.49
CA GLY A 76 15.81 25.44 55.08
C GLY A 76 14.36 25.70 54.72
N SER A 77 13.78 26.79 55.22
CA SER A 77 12.51 27.34 54.76
C SER A 77 12.64 27.76 53.29
N PHE A 78 12.52 26.82 52.34
CA PHE A 78 12.54 27.10 50.91
C PHE A 78 11.17 26.83 50.29
N ASN A 79 10.43 27.92 50.07
CA ASN A 79 9.52 28.16 48.94
C ASN A 79 8.63 27.00 48.47
N ILE A 80 7.70 26.54 49.31
CA ILE A 80 6.61 25.63 48.91
C ILE A 80 5.31 26.40 48.55
N TYR A 81 5.17 27.66 48.98
CA TYR A 81 3.95 28.46 48.78
C TYR A 81 3.70 28.90 47.32
N THR A 82 4.69 28.86 46.43
CA THR A 82 4.56 29.38 45.06
C THR A 82 4.04 28.37 44.04
N CYS A 83 3.88 27.09 44.38
CA CYS A 83 3.47 26.04 43.42
C CYS A 83 1.98 25.67 43.38
N PHE A 84 1.13 26.20 44.27
CA PHE A 84 -0.26 25.72 44.40
C PHE A 84 -1.32 26.49 43.59
N SER A 85 -0.96 27.58 42.90
CA SER A 85 -1.93 28.54 42.34
C SER A 85 -2.59 28.17 41.00
N LYS A 86 -2.23 27.05 40.34
CA LYS A 86 -2.69 26.76 38.97
C LYS A 86 -3.97 25.90 38.83
N TYR A 87 -4.45 25.25 39.91
CA TYR A 87 -5.48 24.20 39.83
C TYR A 87 -6.71 24.46 40.70
N THR A 88 -7.08 25.73 40.89
CA THR A 88 -8.31 26.10 41.63
C THR A 88 -9.55 25.76 40.81
N THR A 89 -10.32 24.76 41.24
CA THR A 89 -11.63 24.43 40.67
C THR A 89 -12.76 24.88 41.60
N LEU A 90 -13.88 25.29 41.02
CA LEU A 90 -15.10 25.62 41.76
C LEU A 90 -15.97 24.37 41.84
N LEU A 91 -16.30 23.93 43.04
CA LEU A 91 -17.24 22.83 43.27
C LEU A 91 -18.53 23.35 43.91
N GLU A 92 -19.65 22.79 43.48
CA GLU A 92 -20.97 23.03 44.07
C GLU A 92 -21.24 21.98 45.16
N ASP A 93 -21.57 22.46 46.36
CA ASP A 93 -21.94 21.63 47.51
C ASP A 93 -23.39 21.11 47.37
N HIS A 94 -23.80 20.11 48.17
CA HIS A 94 -25.19 19.63 48.23
C HIS A 94 -26.20 20.72 48.66
N GLU A 95 -25.71 21.82 49.23
CA GLU A 95 -26.48 23.04 49.56
C GLU A 95 -26.42 24.15 48.48
N LYS A 96 -25.91 23.89 47.27
CA LYS A 96 -25.72 24.88 46.18
C LYS A 96 -24.87 26.10 46.55
N LYS A 97 -23.94 25.96 47.51
CA LYS A 97 -22.94 26.99 47.81
C LYS A 97 -21.64 26.66 47.09
N LEU A 98 -21.10 27.61 46.35
CA LEU A 98 -19.80 27.49 45.68
C LEU A 98 -18.70 27.52 46.73
N ARG A 99 -17.97 26.40 46.90
CA ARG A 99 -16.75 26.37 47.71
C ARG A 99 -15.53 26.51 46.79
N LEU A 100 -14.60 27.38 47.18
CA LEU A 100 -13.28 27.46 46.56
C LEU A 100 -12.46 26.25 47.03
N PHE A 101 -12.16 25.33 46.11
CA PHE A 101 -11.04 24.42 46.30
C PHE A 101 -9.75 25.23 46.11
N PRO A 102 -8.77 25.18 47.04
CA PRO A 102 -8.55 24.17 48.10
C PRO A 102 -9.02 24.51 49.54
N SER A 103 -9.40 23.50 50.35
CA SER A 103 -9.91 23.62 51.76
C SER A 103 -8.81 23.83 52.82
N MET A 104 -8.92 24.85 53.68
CA MET A 104 -7.89 25.25 54.68
C MET A 104 -7.46 24.20 55.73
N LYS A 105 -8.23 23.12 55.96
CA LYS A 105 -7.84 21.97 56.80
C LYS A 105 -8.20 20.68 56.06
N PRO A 106 -7.25 20.03 55.36
CA PRO A 106 -7.63 19.07 54.33
C PRO A 106 -7.49 17.59 54.74
N ALA A 107 -7.14 17.29 56.00
CA ALA A 107 -6.78 15.94 56.45
C ALA A 107 -7.95 15.10 57.04
N GLY A 108 -9.19 15.59 56.98
CA GLY A 108 -10.34 14.84 57.51
C GLY A 108 -10.90 13.82 56.51
N ARG A 109 -11.60 12.81 57.03
CA ARG A 109 -12.20 11.74 56.21
C ARG A 109 -13.29 12.26 55.27
N LEU A 110 -13.98 13.33 55.68
CA LEU A 110 -15.08 13.93 54.91
C LEU A 110 -14.54 14.66 53.69
N GLU A 111 -13.40 15.34 53.80
CA GLU A 111 -12.73 16.05 52.72
C GLU A 111 -12.20 15.09 51.65
N VAL A 112 -11.72 13.90 52.05
CA VAL A 112 -11.31 12.85 51.10
C VAL A 112 -12.51 12.27 50.35
N ILE A 113 -13.63 12.05 51.04
CA ILE A 113 -14.88 11.58 50.39
C ILE A 113 -15.40 12.63 49.41
N GLN A 114 -15.39 13.91 49.79
CA GLN A 114 -15.77 15.00 48.89
C GLN A 114 -14.85 15.11 47.67
N LEU A 115 -13.54 14.89 47.83
CA LEU A 115 -12.60 14.86 46.70
C LEU A 115 -12.89 13.69 45.75
N MET A 116 -13.28 12.53 46.30
CA MET A 116 -13.67 11.36 45.53
C MET A 116 -14.95 11.63 44.73
N GLU A 117 -16.01 12.13 45.39
CA GLU A 117 -17.26 12.52 44.73
C GLU A 117 -17.03 13.62 43.67
N ALA A 118 -16.15 14.58 43.94
CA ALA A 118 -15.79 15.62 42.98
C ALA A 118 -15.07 15.03 41.75
N MET A 119 -14.19 14.05 41.96
CA MET A 119 -13.51 13.34 40.87
C MET A 119 -14.52 12.58 40.01
N ASP A 120 -15.45 11.84 40.62
CA ASP A 120 -16.50 11.10 39.91
C ASP A 120 -17.38 12.05 39.09
N ASN A 121 -17.82 13.17 39.68
CA ASN A 121 -18.58 14.21 38.97
C ASN A 121 -17.77 14.84 37.81
N MET A 122 -16.47 15.04 37.97
CA MET A 122 -15.61 15.57 36.90
C MET A 122 -15.42 14.56 35.76
N LEU A 123 -15.32 13.27 36.07
CA LEU A 123 -15.21 12.19 35.09
C LEU A 123 -16.53 12.00 34.31
N GLU A 124 -17.68 12.03 35.00
CA GLU A 124 -19.01 12.00 34.36
C GLU A 124 -19.19 13.19 33.40
N LYS A 125 -18.84 14.41 33.84
CA LYS A 125 -18.92 15.62 32.99
C LYS A 125 -17.95 15.61 31.82
N ALA A 126 -16.81 14.95 31.96
CA ALA A 126 -15.83 14.78 30.87
C ALA A 126 -16.27 13.73 29.83
N GLY A 127 -17.36 12.99 30.09
CA GLY A 127 -17.92 12.02 29.15
C GLY A 127 -17.08 10.75 29.02
N VAL A 128 -16.35 10.36 30.08
CA VAL A 128 -15.44 9.19 30.08
C VAL A 128 -16.18 7.88 29.80
N ASP A 129 -17.47 7.79 30.15
CA ASP A 129 -18.30 6.58 29.95
C ASP A 129 -19.14 6.58 28.65
N GLU A 130 -19.34 7.74 28.01
CA GLU A 130 -20.08 7.82 26.74
C GLU A 130 -19.09 7.78 25.56
N LEU A 131 -18.76 6.57 25.10
CA LEU A 131 -17.88 6.30 23.95
C LEU A 131 -18.33 6.95 22.61
N ILE A 132 -19.37 7.80 22.58
CA ILE A 132 -20.03 8.27 21.36
C ILE A 132 -20.57 9.71 21.51
N ARG A 133 -19.70 10.72 21.64
CA ARG A 133 -19.99 12.04 21.06
C ARG A 133 -18.92 12.37 20.03
N VAL A 134 -19.30 12.19 18.76
CA VAL A 134 -18.50 12.61 17.60
C VAL A 134 -18.53 14.13 17.55
N THR A 135 -17.68 14.79 18.34
CA THR A 135 -17.52 16.25 18.28
C THR A 135 -16.31 16.63 17.40
N GLY A 136 -15.34 15.73 17.22
CA GLY A 136 -14.18 15.95 16.38
C GLY A 136 -14.23 15.31 14.98
N PRO A 137 -13.42 15.81 14.04
CA PRO A 137 -13.35 15.35 12.64
C PRO A 137 -12.78 13.92 12.46
N SER A 138 -12.33 13.27 13.54
CA SER A 138 -11.82 11.88 13.49
C SER A 138 -11.84 11.24 14.88
N GLN A 139 -11.92 9.91 14.95
CA GLN A 139 -11.86 9.15 16.21
C GLN A 139 -10.61 9.46 17.04
N LEU A 140 -9.45 9.65 16.38
CA LEU A 140 -8.19 10.00 17.03
C LEU A 140 -8.22 11.41 17.66
N HIS A 141 -8.97 12.34 17.08
CA HIS A 141 -9.17 13.67 17.66
C HIS A 141 -9.99 13.62 18.95
N ASN A 142 -11.07 12.84 18.96
CA ASN A 142 -11.91 12.67 20.15
C ASN A 142 -11.13 12.01 21.29
N MET A 143 -10.34 10.97 20.98
CA MET A 143 -9.47 10.34 21.98
C MET A 143 -8.42 11.31 22.54
N LEU A 144 -7.88 12.21 21.72
CA LEU A 144 -6.93 13.23 22.19
C LEU A 144 -7.58 14.23 23.15
N GLU A 145 -8.84 14.60 22.90
CA GLU A 145 -9.59 15.51 23.78
C GLU A 145 -9.96 14.84 25.10
N LEU A 146 -10.43 13.59 25.06
CA LEU A 146 -10.72 12.78 26.25
C LEU A 146 -9.47 12.57 27.13
N LEU A 147 -8.35 12.18 26.53
CA LEU A 147 -7.09 12.00 27.25
C LEU A 147 -6.62 13.28 27.95
N LYS A 148 -6.80 14.45 27.32
CA LYS A 148 -6.47 15.74 27.94
C LYS A 148 -7.41 16.06 29.10
N ALA A 149 -8.71 15.79 28.96
CA ALA A 149 -9.69 16.01 30.01
C ALA A 149 -9.40 15.13 31.23
N GLU A 150 -9.17 13.83 31.04
CA GLU A 150 -8.79 12.89 32.11
C GLU A 150 -7.48 13.29 32.78
N GLN A 151 -6.44 13.62 32.00
CA GLN A 151 -5.15 14.05 32.55
C GLN A 151 -5.30 15.31 33.42
N ASN A 152 -6.16 16.25 33.03
CA ASN A 152 -6.44 17.43 33.84
C ASN A 152 -7.15 17.08 35.16
N ILE A 153 -8.11 16.15 35.13
CA ILE A 153 -8.81 15.67 36.34
C ILE A 153 -7.82 15.00 37.31
N TYR A 154 -6.99 14.07 36.80
CA TYR A 154 -5.96 13.44 37.61
C TYR A 154 -4.96 14.46 38.17
N ASN A 155 -4.58 15.47 37.40
CA ASN A 155 -3.72 16.55 37.90
C ASN A 155 -4.35 17.28 39.09
N ILE A 156 -5.62 17.69 38.97
CA ILE A 156 -6.34 18.40 40.04
C ILE A 156 -6.37 17.57 41.32
N VAL A 157 -6.79 16.29 41.22
CA VAL A 157 -6.91 15.39 42.37
C VAL A 157 -5.53 15.10 42.99
N PHE A 158 -4.51 14.85 42.17
CA PHE A 158 -3.17 14.53 42.67
C PHE A 158 -2.48 15.73 43.33
N HIS A 159 -2.70 16.95 42.83
CA HIS A 159 -2.23 18.17 43.50
C HIS A 159 -2.89 18.35 44.87
N GLU A 160 -4.18 18.04 45.00
CA GLU A 160 -4.87 18.08 46.29
C GLU A 160 -4.36 16.98 47.25
N LEU A 161 -4.09 15.76 46.76
CA LEU A 161 -3.51 14.70 47.57
C LEU A 161 -2.11 15.07 48.10
N ILE A 162 -1.25 15.67 47.26
CA ILE A 162 0.06 16.18 47.71
C ILE A 162 -0.14 17.22 48.80
N ARG A 163 -1.07 18.15 48.60
CA ARG A 163 -1.38 19.19 49.57
C ARG A 163 -1.85 18.61 50.91
N GLN A 164 -2.80 17.68 50.88
CA GLN A 164 -3.31 16.97 52.06
C GLN A 164 -2.18 16.30 52.86
N VAL A 165 -1.32 15.54 52.18
CA VAL A 165 -0.20 14.84 52.80
C VAL A 165 0.88 15.81 53.31
N SER A 166 1.07 16.94 52.62
CA SER A 166 2.04 17.97 53.03
C SER A 166 1.65 18.72 54.30
N VAL A 167 0.34 18.82 54.60
CA VAL A 167 -0.15 19.49 55.82
C VAL A 167 0.25 18.71 57.07
N ASP A 168 0.24 17.37 57.00
CA ASP A 168 0.64 16.50 58.13
C ASP A 168 2.15 16.24 58.15
N CYS A 169 2.77 16.05 56.98
CA CYS A 169 4.20 15.81 56.85
C CYS A 169 4.72 16.31 55.49
N VAL A 170 5.45 17.43 55.55
CA VAL A 170 5.99 18.12 54.38
C VAL A 170 6.92 17.21 53.57
N GLU A 171 7.66 16.31 54.22
CA GLU A 171 8.59 15.38 53.57
C GLU A 171 7.85 14.32 52.74
N ARG A 172 6.70 13.82 53.22
CA ARG A 172 5.83 12.91 52.45
C ARG A 172 5.20 13.62 51.27
N GLY A 173 4.76 14.85 51.47
CA GLY A 173 4.28 15.73 50.40
C GLY A 173 5.34 16.00 49.33
N HIS A 174 6.57 16.30 49.77
CA HIS A 174 7.73 16.49 48.91
C HIS A 174 8.08 15.21 48.13
N LEU A 175 8.02 14.04 48.78
CA LEU A 175 8.23 12.76 48.11
C LEU A 175 7.17 12.49 47.04
N LEU A 176 5.89 12.76 47.31
CA LEU A 176 4.81 12.61 46.31
C LEU A 176 4.94 13.61 45.16
N SER A 177 5.33 14.85 45.46
CA SER A 177 5.67 15.85 44.45
C SER A 177 6.83 15.38 43.57
N LYS A 178 7.90 14.86 44.19
CA LYS A 178 9.04 14.27 43.48
C LYS A 178 8.65 13.00 42.71
N LEU A 179 7.76 12.15 43.20
CA LEU A 179 7.26 11.00 42.43
C LEU A 179 6.45 11.45 41.21
N ARG A 180 5.76 12.58 41.27
CA ARG A 180 5.09 13.13 40.09
C ARG A 180 6.06 13.82 39.13
N SER A 181 6.97 14.65 39.65
CA SER A 181 7.89 15.45 38.83
C SER A 181 9.16 14.72 38.39
N SER A 182 9.65 13.75 39.16
CA SER A 182 10.90 13.00 38.94
C SER A 182 10.67 11.58 38.43
N LEU A 183 9.51 10.97 38.71
CA LEU A 183 9.15 9.74 38.04
C LEU A 183 8.56 10.13 36.69
N ARG A 184 9.06 9.48 35.65
CA ARG A 184 8.89 9.76 34.22
C ARG A 184 7.44 9.82 33.72
N TYR A 185 6.44 9.81 34.60
CA TYR A 185 5.02 9.86 34.32
C TYR A 185 4.58 11.22 33.76
N VAL A 186 5.03 12.36 34.28
CA VAL A 186 4.66 13.67 33.69
C VAL A 186 5.20 13.77 32.27
N ASP A 187 6.48 13.45 32.06
CA ASP A 187 7.09 13.43 30.72
C ASP A 187 6.43 12.40 29.79
N LEU A 188 6.11 11.20 30.27
CA LEU A 188 5.46 10.15 29.50
C LEU A 188 4.02 10.55 29.10
N LEU A 189 3.25 11.08 30.05
CA LEU A 189 1.87 11.50 29.86
C LEU A 189 1.78 12.79 29.03
N GLU A 190 2.81 13.64 28.99
CA GLU A 190 2.88 14.74 28.02
C GLU A 190 3.32 14.26 26.62
N ARG A 191 4.22 13.27 26.55
CA ARG A 191 4.75 12.76 25.28
C ARG A 191 3.71 11.99 24.47
N ILE A 192 2.83 11.23 25.11
CA ILE A 192 1.79 10.43 24.43
C ILE A 192 0.83 11.33 23.60
N PRO A 193 0.18 12.37 24.18
CA PRO A 193 -0.65 13.31 23.42
C PRO A 193 0.12 14.05 22.32
N GLN A 194 1.41 14.38 22.54
CA GLN A 194 2.25 15.02 21.53
C GLN A 194 2.55 14.10 20.34
N GLN A 195 2.85 12.82 20.60
CA GLN A 195 3.02 11.82 19.54
C GLN A 195 1.72 11.61 18.77
N MET A 196 0.59 11.53 19.47
CA MET A 196 -0.73 11.39 18.87
C MET A 196 -1.11 12.59 17.99
N LYS A 197 -0.80 13.82 18.42
CA LYS A 197 -0.95 15.04 17.59
C LYS A 197 -0.06 15.01 16.34
N THR A 198 1.14 14.45 16.45
CA THR A 198 2.06 14.30 15.31
C THR A 198 1.53 13.27 14.31
N LEU A 199 1.03 12.13 14.79
CA LEU A 199 0.37 11.12 13.96
C LEU A 199 -0.87 11.68 13.27
N TYR A 200 -1.69 12.46 13.97
CA TYR A 200 -2.84 13.15 13.36
C TYR A 200 -2.43 14.05 12.19
N LYS A 201 -1.41 14.89 12.37
CA LYS A 201 -0.91 15.76 11.30
C LYS A 201 -0.42 14.96 10.09
N LYS A 202 0.33 13.88 10.33
CA LYS A 202 0.81 12.97 9.27
C LYS A 202 -0.36 12.31 8.53
N MET A 203 -1.36 11.81 9.26
CA MET A 203 -2.56 11.19 8.69
C MET A 203 -3.36 12.17 7.84
N MET A 204 -3.53 13.42 8.29
CA MET A 204 -4.24 14.44 7.51
C MET A 204 -3.46 14.85 6.25
N ALA A 205 -2.14 14.96 6.33
CA ALA A 205 -1.30 15.20 5.16
C ALA A 205 -1.41 14.05 4.14
N GLN A 206 -1.39 12.80 4.60
CA GLN A 206 -1.59 11.62 3.76
C GLN A 206 -2.95 11.65 3.06
N ARG A 207 -4.05 11.92 3.78
CA ARG A 207 -5.39 12.04 3.17
C ARG A 207 -5.50 13.14 2.11
N LEU A 208 -4.78 14.24 2.28
CA LEU A 208 -4.73 15.31 1.28
C LEU A 208 -3.98 14.87 0.02
N LEU A 209 -2.84 14.20 0.17
CA LEU A 209 -2.08 13.62 -0.94
C LEU A 209 -2.90 12.57 -1.68
N ASP A 210 -3.55 11.65 -0.97
CA ASP A 210 -4.40 10.62 -1.58
C ASP A 210 -5.52 11.26 -2.42
N ARG A 211 -6.18 12.31 -1.90
CA ARG A 211 -7.20 13.05 -2.67
C ARG A 211 -6.64 13.70 -3.93
N HIS A 212 -5.44 14.27 -3.86
CA HIS A 212 -4.79 14.87 -5.03
C HIS A 212 -4.46 13.80 -6.07
N ILE A 213 -3.83 12.70 -5.66
CA ILE A 213 -3.47 11.58 -6.55
C ILE A 213 -4.72 11.01 -7.21
N THR A 214 -5.80 10.79 -6.46
CA THR A 214 -7.06 10.29 -7.04
C THR A 214 -7.65 11.27 -8.06
N LYS A 215 -7.56 12.58 -7.83
CA LYS A 215 -8.00 13.58 -8.82
C LYS A 215 -7.15 13.54 -10.08
N GLU A 216 -5.83 13.51 -9.96
CA GLU A 216 -4.92 13.41 -11.10
C GLU A 216 -5.14 12.11 -11.89
N LEU A 217 -5.40 10.99 -11.21
CA LEU A 217 -5.74 9.72 -11.86
C LEU A 217 -7.06 9.79 -12.62
N LEU A 218 -8.06 10.50 -12.09
CA LEU A 218 -9.32 10.72 -12.80
C LEU A 218 -9.12 11.61 -14.03
N TYR A 219 -8.36 12.70 -13.91
CA TYR A 219 -8.01 13.54 -15.06
C TYR A 219 -7.21 12.77 -16.13
N PHE A 220 -6.24 11.96 -15.71
CA PHE A 220 -5.47 11.09 -16.61
C PHE A 220 -6.39 10.08 -17.30
N LYS A 221 -7.28 9.42 -16.56
CA LYS A 221 -8.27 8.49 -17.11
C LYS A 221 -9.14 9.18 -18.17
N GLU A 222 -9.72 10.33 -17.86
CA GLU A 222 -10.55 11.08 -18.81
C GLU A 222 -9.76 11.47 -20.07
N SER A 223 -8.51 11.89 -19.90
CA SER A 223 -7.62 12.25 -21.01
C SER A 223 -7.31 11.05 -21.92
N VAL A 224 -6.99 9.88 -21.33
CA VAL A 224 -6.77 8.63 -22.07
C VAL A 224 -8.05 8.17 -22.77
N GLU A 225 -9.20 8.29 -22.11
CA GLU A 225 -10.49 7.91 -22.68
C GLU A 225 -10.88 8.81 -23.86
N GLN A 226 -10.61 10.11 -23.77
CA GLN A 226 -10.78 11.06 -24.89
C GLN A 226 -9.84 10.74 -26.05
N LEU A 227 -8.56 10.47 -25.77
CA LEU A 227 -7.59 10.08 -26.79
C LEU A 227 -8.02 8.77 -27.49
N THR A 228 -8.40 7.76 -26.71
CA THR A 228 -8.86 6.46 -27.22
C THR A 228 -10.12 6.61 -28.08
N ARG A 229 -11.08 7.46 -27.67
CA ARG A 229 -12.26 7.79 -28.47
C ARG A 229 -11.88 8.49 -29.77
N SER A 230 -10.97 9.47 -29.71
CA SER A 230 -10.53 10.20 -30.90
C SER A 230 -9.83 9.29 -31.89
N GLU A 231 -8.95 8.40 -31.43
CA GLU A 231 -8.27 7.41 -32.26
C GLU A 231 -9.27 6.40 -32.83
N SER A 232 -10.22 5.90 -32.04
CA SER A 232 -11.26 4.97 -32.51
C SER A 232 -12.18 5.59 -33.55
N CYS A 233 -12.57 6.87 -33.38
CA CYS A 233 -13.35 7.61 -34.36
C CYS A 233 -12.55 7.87 -35.64
N LEU A 234 -11.27 8.22 -35.55
CA LEU A 234 -10.40 8.39 -36.71
C LEU A 234 -10.23 7.07 -37.47
N ILE A 235 -10.03 5.96 -36.76
CA ILE A 235 -9.93 4.62 -37.35
C ILE A 235 -11.23 4.26 -38.07
N LEU A 236 -12.40 4.41 -37.42
CA LEU A 236 -13.70 4.11 -38.03
C LEU A 236 -13.98 4.99 -39.26
N ASN A 237 -13.68 6.28 -39.17
CA ASN A 237 -13.88 7.23 -40.27
C ASN A 237 -12.93 6.94 -41.43
N ASN A 238 -11.68 6.56 -41.15
CA ASN A 238 -10.74 6.09 -42.17
C ASN A 238 -11.23 4.79 -42.83
N TYR A 239 -11.76 3.82 -42.07
CA TYR A 239 -12.33 2.60 -42.64
C TYR A 239 -13.55 2.89 -43.53
N LEU A 240 -14.45 3.78 -43.11
CA LEU A 240 -15.60 4.20 -43.91
C LEU A 240 -15.18 4.95 -45.18
N ASN A 241 -14.25 5.90 -45.06
CA ASN A 241 -13.70 6.62 -46.21
C ASN A 241 -12.98 5.69 -47.19
N VAL A 242 -12.24 4.69 -46.69
CA VAL A 242 -11.59 3.68 -47.55
C VAL A 242 -12.61 2.79 -48.24
N LEU A 243 -13.68 2.38 -47.56
CA LEU A 243 -14.80 1.63 -48.18
C LEU A 243 -15.50 2.44 -49.27
N GLU A 244 -15.75 3.73 -49.02
CA GLU A 244 -16.41 4.64 -49.96
C GLU A 244 -15.50 5.00 -51.15
N MET A 245 -14.20 5.22 -50.93
CA MET A 245 -13.22 5.44 -52.00
C MET A 245 -12.93 4.19 -52.85
N CYS A 246 -12.88 3.00 -52.24
CA CYS A 246 -12.73 1.73 -52.96
C CYS A 246 -13.95 1.39 -53.83
N ALA A 247 -15.15 1.83 -53.43
CA ALA A 247 -16.35 1.71 -54.27
C ALA A 247 -16.31 2.66 -55.49
N HIS A 248 -15.63 3.81 -55.38
CA HIS A 248 -15.59 4.84 -56.42
C HIS A 248 -14.38 4.78 -57.37
N THR A 249 -13.30 4.07 -57.04
CA THR A 249 -12.09 4.05 -57.87
C THR A 249 -11.63 2.65 -58.22
N SER A 250 -11.98 2.24 -59.44
CA SER A 250 -11.43 1.06 -60.11
C SER A 250 -9.90 1.13 -60.21
N LEU A 251 -9.24 0.28 -59.43
CA LEU A 251 -7.93 -0.40 -59.61
C LEU A 251 -6.64 0.38 -59.97
N SER A 252 -6.66 1.65 -60.37
CA SER A 252 -5.43 2.39 -60.73
C SER A 252 -5.03 3.51 -59.75
N PHE A 253 -5.97 4.06 -58.96
CA PHE A 253 -5.68 5.07 -57.92
C PHE A 253 -5.46 4.46 -56.52
N SER A 254 -5.81 3.20 -56.32
CA SER A 254 -5.69 2.52 -55.03
C SER A 254 -4.24 2.37 -54.57
N SER A 255 -3.30 2.17 -55.50
CA SER A 255 -1.88 2.07 -55.17
C SER A 255 -1.31 3.40 -54.68
N SER A 256 -1.63 4.53 -55.32
CA SER A 256 -1.08 5.84 -54.94
C SER A 256 -1.69 6.38 -53.65
N LEU A 257 -2.97 6.07 -53.37
CA LEU A 257 -3.63 6.44 -52.13
C LEU A 257 -3.15 5.59 -50.94
N LEU A 258 -2.91 4.29 -51.15
CA LEU A 258 -2.25 3.42 -50.18
C LEU A 258 -0.82 3.88 -49.87
N GLU A 259 -0.08 4.34 -50.88
CA GLU A 259 1.26 4.92 -50.71
C GLU A 259 1.21 6.17 -49.81
N GLN A 260 0.30 7.11 -50.10
CA GLN A 260 0.13 8.34 -49.31
C GLN A 260 -0.31 8.04 -47.86
N TYR A 261 -1.19 7.07 -47.66
CA TYR A 261 -1.57 6.62 -46.33
C TYR A 261 -0.38 6.00 -45.59
N ARG A 262 0.40 5.15 -46.25
CA ARG A 262 1.61 4.56 -45.68
C ARG A 262 2.62 5.62 -45.27
N GLU A 263 2.84 6.64 -46.09
CA GLU A 263 3.70 7.79 -45.77
C GLU A 263 3.22 8.56 -44.53
N LEU A 264 1.91 8.79 -44.41
CA LEU A 264 1.33 9.45 -43.24
C LEU A 264 1.49 8.61 -41.96
N TYR A 265 1.29 7.30 -42.05
CA TYR A 265 1.52 6.38 -40.93
C TYR A 265 2.99 6.33 -40.53
N GLU A 266 3.91 6.29 -41.49
CA GLU A 266 5.34 6.36 -41.21
C GLU A 266 5.75 7.69 -40.56
N LEU A 267 5.16 8.81 -40.98
CA LEU A 267 5.40 10.12 -40.35
C LEU A 267 4.87 10.21 -38.93
N GLN A 268 3.69 9.64 -38.65
CA GLN A 268 3.14 9.58 -37.30
C GLN A 268 3.98 8.66 -36.41
N ARG A 269 4.37 7.50 -36.93
CA ARG A 269 5.23 6.54 -36.24
C ARG A 269 6.58 7.16 -35.89
N ARG A 270 7.25 7.85 -36.84
CA ARG A 270 8.52 8.54 -36.58
C ARG A 270 8.38 9.60 -35.49
N ARG A 271 7.32 10.42 -35.52
CA ARG A 271 7.07 11.41 -34.46
C ARG A 271 6.90 10.79 -33.08
N LEU A 272 6.20 9.66 -32.99
CA LEU A 272 6.03 8.91 -31.75
C LEU A 272 7.34 8.28 -31.29
N GLU A 273 8.10 7.68 -32.19
CA GLU A 273 9.43 7.12 -31.90
C GLU A 273 10.38 8.20 -31.38
N ASP A 274 10.38 9.39 -31.99
CA ASP A 274 11.17 10.55 -31.55
C ASP A 274 10.75 11.04 -30.15
N GLN A 275 9.45 11.13 -29.88
CA GLN A 275 8.96 11.50 -28.54
C GLN A 275 9.33 10.47 -27.47
N VAL A 276 9.21 9.18 -27.79
CA VAL A 276 9.60 8.10 -26.88
C VAL A 276 11.11 8.16 -26.60
N LEU A 277 11.93 8.44 -27.62
CA LEU A 277 13.36 8.63 -27.46
C LEU A 277 13.69 9.82 -26.55
N LEU A 278 13.03 10.97 -26.74
CA LEU A 278 13.24 12.16 -25.91
C LEU A 278 12.86 11.91 -24.44
N VAL A 279 11.68 11.31 -24.20
CA VAL A 279 11.23 11.00 -22.84
C VAL A 279 12.13 9.95 -22.18
N ALA A 280 12.63 8.97 -22.95
CA ALA A 280 13.59 8.00 -22.44
C ALA A 280 14.92 8.67 -22.02
N GLN A 281 15.42 9.62 -22.82
CA GLN A 281 16.62 10.39 -22.50
C GLN A 281 16.44 11.23 -21.24
N GLU A 282 15.32 11.96 -21.12
CA GLU A 282 15.02 12.76 -19.93
C GLU A 282 14.95 11.88 -18.68
N ARG A 283 14.25 10.74 -18.76
CA ARG A 283 14.18 9.76 -17.67
C ARG A 283 15.58 9.29 -17.26
N ASP A 284 16.45 8.98 -18.21
CA ASP A 284 17.80 8.48 -17.94
C ASP A 284 18.67 9.57 -17.29
N ILE A 285 18.52 10.83 -17.70
CA ILE A 285 19.17 11.98 -17.06
C ILE A 285 18.66 12.17 -15.63
N TRP A 286 17.34 12.17 -15.42
CA TRP A 286 16.76 12.35 -14.09
C TRP A 286 17.11 11.21 -13.14
N SER A 287 17.07 9.97 -13.62
CA SER A 287 17.41 8.80 -12.81
C SER A 287 18.90 8.76 -12.45
N SER A 288 19.80 9.12 -13.37
CA SER A 288 21.23 9.24 -13.07
C SER A 288 21.52 10.36 -12.06
N ALA A 289 20.92 11.54 -12.22
CA ALA A 289 21.06 12.64 -11.27
C ALA A 289 20.54 12.29 -9.86
N ALA A 290 19.40 11.59 -9.79
CA ALA A 290 18.84 11.12 -8.52
C ALA A 290 19.74 10.09 -7.84
N TYR A 291 20.31 9.16 -8.62
CA TYR A 291 21.25 8.16 -8.11
C TYR A 291 22.56 8.81 -7.60
N ASP A 292 23.12 9.78 -8.34
CA ASP A 292 24.30 10.53 -7.91
C ASP A 292 24.05 11.32 -6.62
N LEU A 293 22.87 11.93 -6.49
CA LEU A 293 22.46 12.61 -5.26
C LEU A 293 22.36 11.61 -4.11
N ALA A 294 21.75 10.44 -4.33
CA ALA A 294 21.65 9.39 -3.32
C ALA A 294 23.03 8.92 -2.86
N LEU A 295 23.98 8.70 -3.77
CA LEU A 295 25.36 8.36 -3.44
C LEU A 295 26.03 9.44 -2.58
N LYS A 296 25.87 10.73 -2.93
CA LYS A 296 26.40 11.84 -2.13
C LYS A 296 25.81 11.89 -0.72
N ILE A 297 24.52 11.58 -0.55
CA ILE A 297 23.85 11.52 0.77
C ILE A 297 24.39 10.35 1.59
N ILE A 298 24.52 9.17 0.97
CA ILE A 298 25.09 7.96 1.58
C ILE A 298 26.51 8.25 2.09
N ASP A 299 27.30 8.97 1.30
CA ASP A 299 28.68 9.31 1.64
C ASP A 299 28.79 10.32 2.78
N ARG A 300 27.96 11.37 2.76
CA ARG A 300 27.94 12.39 3.83
C ARG A 300 27.47 11.81 5.17
N ASN A 301 26.53 10.88 5.15
CA ASN A 301 25.94 10.30 6.35
C ASN A 301 26.65 8.99 6.80
N GLN A 302 27.74 8.60 6.13
CA GLN A 302 28.51 7.38 6.42
C GLN A 302 27.63 6.12 6.55
N LEU A 303 26.64 5.95 5.66
CA LEU A 303 25.71 4.82 5.72
C LEU A 303 26.36 3.53 5.20
N THR A 304 27.08 2.83 6.07
CA THR A 304 27.90 1.64 5.73
C THR A 304 27.09 0.47 5.16
N LEU A 305 25.86 0.25 5.65
CA LEU A 305 24.97 -0.80 5.13
C LEU A 305 24.56 -0.54 3.68
N VAL A 306 24.21 0.71 3.36
CA VAL A 306 23.78 1.09 2.01
C VAL A 306 24.96 1.02 1.04
N ARG A 307 26.17 1.41 1.47
CA ARG A 307 27.39 1.22 0.65
C ARG A 307 27.67 -0.26 0.36
N ARG A 308 27.54 -1.14 1.35
CA ARG A 308 27.71 -2.59 1.14
C ARG A 308 26.67 -3.14 0.17
N LEU A 309 25.42 -2.67 0.29
CA LEU A 309 24.34 -3.03 -0.62
C LEU A 309 24.64 -2.56 -2.05
N ASP A 310 25.08 -1.31 -2.23
CA ASP A 310 25.44 -0.75 -3.54
C ASP A 310 26.55 -1.55 -4.23
N VAL A 311 27.62 -1.89 -3.49
CA VAL A 311 28.69 -2.76 -4.00
C VAL A 311 28.15 -4.13 -4.38
N SER A 312 27.31 -4.74 -3.55
CA SER A 312 26.69 -6.03 -3.86
C SER A 312 25.78 -5.98 -5.10
N GLY A 313 25.03 -4.89 -5.28
CA GLY A 313 24.21 -4.65 -6.48
C GLY A 313 25.07 -4.51 -7.74
N LYS A 314 26.19 -3.80 -7.65
CA LYS A 314 27.18 -3.70 -8.75
C LYS A 314 27.81 -5.04 -9.09
N THR A 315 28.06 -5.91 -8.11
CA THR A 315 28.55 -7.27 -8.39
C THR A 315 27.48 -8.15 -9.05
N LEU A 316 26.23 -8.08 -8.57
CA LEU A 316 25.13 -8.87 -9.10
C LEU A 316 24.79 -8.47 -10.54
N THR A 317 24.80 -7.17 -10.84
CA THR A 317 24.61 -6.67 -12.22
C THR A 317 25.73 -7.12 -13.17
N LYS A 318 26.98 -7.19 -12.73
CA LYS A 318 28.09 -7.74 -13.55
C LYS A 318 27.89 -9.22 -13.85
N VAL A 319 27.51 -10.01 -12.83
CA VAL A 319 27.24 -11.44 -12.98
C VAL A 319 26.05 -11.67 -13.92
N LEU A 320 24.96 -10.92 -13.74
CA LEU A 320 23.80 -10.99 -14.64
C LEU A 320 24.14 -10.63 -16.07
N LYS A 321 24.95 -9.58 -16.30
CA LYS A 321 25.43 -9.25 -17.65
C LYS A 321 26.20 -10.40 -18.29
N HIS A 322 27.04 -11.09 -17.53
CA HIS A 322 27.75 -12.27 -18.02
C HIS A 322 26.77 -13.40 -18.41
N PHE A 323 25.76 -13.68 -17.58
CA PHE A 323 24.74 -14.67 -17.89
C PHE A 323 23.90 -14.30 -19.11
N ILE A 324 23.53 -13.03 -19.29
CA ILE A 324 22.79 -12.57 -20.47
C ILE A 324 23.60 -12.81 -21.74
N VAL A 325 24.91 -12.47 -21.72
CA VAL A 325 25.79 -12.73 -22.87
C VAL A 325 25.94 -14.22 -23.14
N LEU A 326 26.08 -15.03 -22.09
CA LEU A 326 26.22 -16.49 -22.21
C LEU A 326 24.94 -17.13 -22.77
N LEU A 327 23.76 -16.71 -22.29
CA LEU A 327 22.48 -17.15 -22.81
C LEU A 327 22.30 -16.72 -24.27
N ALA A 328 22.57 -15.45 -24.60
CA ALA A 328 22.51 -14.99 -25.99
C ALA A 328 23.44 -15.78 -26.92
N SER A 329 24.66 -16.11 -26.46
CA SER A 329 25.59 -16.94 -27.24
C SER A 329 25.10 -18.39 -27.43
N LYS A 330 24.35 -18.91 -26.46
CA LYS A 330 23.71 -20.21 -26.56
C LYS A 330 22.52 -20.16 -27.51
N ASP A 331 21.65 -19.17 -27.37
CA ASP A 331 20.50 -18.95 -28.26
C ASP A 331 20.96 -18.82 -29.72
N THR A 332 22.08 -18.13 -29.98
CA THR A 332 22.64 -18.05 -31.34
C THR A 332 23.15 -19.38 -31.87
N ARG A 333 23.65 -20.26 -30.99
CA ARG A 333 24.12 -21.59 -31.40
C ARG A 333 22.94 -22.51 -31.67
N ASP A 334 21.99 -22.56 -30.74
CA ASP A 334 20.79 -23.37 -30.87
C ASP A 334 19.98 -22.97 -32.12
N LEU A 335 19.96 -21.67 -32.46
CA LEU A 335 19.34 -21.17 -33.69
C LEU A 335 20.11 -21.59 -34.96
N ALA A 336 21.44 -21.65 -34.92
CA ALA A 336 22.25 -22.15 -36.03
C ALA A 336 22.02 -23.66 -36.25
N ASP A 337 21.98 -24.45 -35.18
CA ASP A 337 21.70 -25.90 -35.24
C ASP A 337 20.30 -26.15 -35.81
N LEU A 338 19.28 -25.39 -35.36
CA LEU A 338 17.92 -25.47 -35.91
C LEU A 338 17.85 -25.08 -37.38
N GLN A 339 18.64 -24.08 -37.81
CA GLN A 339 18.68 -23.67 -39.20
C GLN A 339 19.30 -24.76 -40.08
N GLU A 340 20.35 -25.44 -39.61
CA GLU A 340 20.97 -26.56 -40.32
C GLU A 340 19.98 -27.72 -40.50
N GLU A 341 19.30 -28.14 -39.43
CA GLU A 341 18.27 -29.19 -39.49
C GLU A 341 17.09 -28.80 -40.41
N ALA A 342 16.66 -27.54 -40.38
CA ALA A 342 15.62 -27.04 -41.27
C ALA A 342 16.07 -27.06 -42.75
N GLU A 343 17.34 -26.75 -43.03
CA GLU A 343 17.92 -26.84 -44.37
C GLU A 343 18.00 -28.29 -44.85
N GLN A 344 18.46 -29.23 -44.01
CA GLN A 344 18.48 -30.66 -44.31
C GLN A 344 17.07 -31.20 -44.60
N PHE A 345 16.08 -30.82 -43.79
CA PHE A 345 14.69 -31.19 -44.01
C PHE A 345 14.14 -30.63 -45.33
N ARG A 346 14.47 -29.37 -45.66
CA ARG A 346 14.09 -28.75 -46.93
C ARG A 346 14.70 -29.47 -48.13
N GLU A 347 15.96 -29.90 -48.04
CA GLU A 347 16.59 -30.70 -49.09
C GLU A 347 15.93 -32.07 -49.26
N MET A 348 15.60 -32.75 -48.16
CA MET A 348 14.86 -34.01 -48.18
C MET A 348 13.50 -33.85 -48.87
N LEU A 349 12.75 -32.81 -48.51
CA LEU A 349 11.48 -32.48 -49.16
C LEU A 349 11.66 -32.16 -50.65
N GLY A 350 12.74 -31.45 -51.01
CA GLY A 350 13.08 -31.18 -52.41
C GLY A 350 13.33 -32.46 -53.21
N ARG A 351 14.06 -33.43 -52.64
CA ARG A 351 14.29 -34.74 -53.25
C ARG A 351 12.99 -35.52 -53.44
N VAL A 352 12.17 -35.61 -52.40
CA VAL A 352 10.86 -36.27 -52.46
C VAL A 352 9.94 -35.60 -53.48
N GLY A 353 9.95 -34.26 -53.54
CA GLY A 353 9.20 -33.50 -54.55
C GLY A 353 9.63 -33.88 -55.98
N ALA A 354 10.93 -33.92 -56.25
CA ALA A 354 11.45 -34.33 -57.56
C ALA A 354 11.12 -35.79 -57.91
N GLU A 355 11.15 -36.71 -56.93
CA GLU A 355 10.73 -38.10 -57.13
C GLU A 355 9.25 -38.22 -57.49
N ILE A 356 8.38 -37.44 -56.83
CA ILE A 356 6.94 -37.38 -57.13
C ILE A 356 6.70 -36.84 -58.54
N GLU A 357 7.34 -35.73 -58.91
CA GLU A 357 7.22 -35.14 -60.26
C GLU A 357 7.66 -36.15 -61.34
N HIS A 358 8.78 -36.84 -61.14
CA HIS A 358 9.25 -37.87 -62.07
C HIS A 358 8.27 -39.06 -62.18
N LEU A 359 7.70 -39.50 -61.06
CA LEU A 359 6.68 -40.56 -61.03
C LEU A 359 5.41 -40.14 -61.76
N GLU A 360 4.97 -38.89 -61.55
CA GLU A 360 3.80 -38.32 -62.20
C GLU A 360 4.01 -38.23 -63.72
N GLU A 361 5.15 -37.69 -64.18
CA GLU A 361 5.47 -37.59 -65.61
C GLU A 361 5.56 -38.99 -66.25
N SER A 362 6.21 -39.95 -65.60
CA SER A 362 6.26 -41.35 -66.08
C SER A 362 4.87 -41.98 -66.17
N SER A 363 3.99 -41.72 -65.19
CA SER A 363 2.62 -42.23 -65.20
C SER A 363 1.80 -41.63 -66.34
N LYS A 364 1.96 -40.33 -66.59
CA LYS A 364 1.32 -39.57 -67.66
C LYS A 364 1.78 -40.06 -69.03
N GLU A 365 3.07 -40.32 -69.22
CA GLU A 365 3.59 -40.93 -70.45
C GLU A 365 3.01 -42.33 -70.69
N LYS A 366 2.96 -43.19 -69.66
CA LYS A 366 2.35 -44.52 -69.77
C LYS A 366 0.88 -44.43 -70.14
N LEU A 367 0.12 -43.53 -69.51
CA LEU A 367 -1.28 -43.27 -69.85
C LEU A 367 -1.44 -42.77 -71.29
N GLN A 368 -0.58 -41.87 -71.77
CA GLN A 368 -0.60 -41.43 -73.16
C GLN A 368 -0.36 -42.57 -74.14
N ILE A 369 0.56 -43.49 -73.85
CA ILE A 369 0.80 -44.68 -74.68
C ILE A 369 -0.46 -45.55 -74.73
N VAL A 370 -1.08 -45.82 -73.58
CA VAL A 370 -2.33 -46.59 -73.50
C VAL A 370 -3.45 -45.90 -74.28
N CYS A 371 -3.66 -44.59 -74.12
CA CYS A 371 -4.64 -43.84 -74.88
C CYS A 371 -4.37 -43.88 -76.40
N ARG A 372 -3.12 -43.72 -76.83
CA ARG A 372 -2.74 -43.85 -78.25
C ARG A 372 -3.03 -45.26 -78.77
N SER A 373 -2.76 -46.31 -77.98
CA SER A 373 -3.04 -47.69 -78.37
C SER A 373 -4.55 -47.98 -78.49
N LEU A 374 -5.35 -47.48 -77.55
CA LEU A 374 -6.81 -47.57 -77.59
C LEU A 374 -7.39 -46.81 -78.79
N ASN A 375 -6.87 -45.62 -79.08
CA ASN A 375 -7.28 -44.85 -80.25
C ASN A 375 -6.96 -45.56 -81.57
N LYS A 376 -5.79 -46.23 -81.67
CA LYS A 376 -5.47 -47.08 -82.82
C LYS A 376 -6.43 -48.26 -82.95
N TRP A 377 -6.80 -48.90 -81.84
CA TRP A 377 -7.80 -49.97 -81.83
C TRP A 377 -9.19 -49.49 -82.25
N LEU A 378 -9.61 -48.31 -81.80
CA LEU A 378 -10.84 -47.66 -82.23
C LEU A 378 -10.82 -47.37 -83.73
N GLN A 379 -9.75 -46.76 -84.24
CA GLN A 379 -9.58 -46.51 -85.68
C GLN A 379 -9.59 -47.80 -86.51
N TYR A 380 -8.95 -48.87 -86.03
CA TYR A 380 -8.98 -50.19 -86.68
C TYR A 380 -10.40 -50.79 -86.70
N ARG A 381 -11.16 -50.62 -85.61
CA ARG A 381 -12.55 -51.04 -85.54
C ARG A 381 -13.43 -50.24 -86.50
N ASP A 382 -13.26 -48.92 -86.56
CA ASP A 382 -14.05 -48.04 -87.44
C ASP A 382 -13.74 -48.30 -88.93
N SER A 383 -12.47 -48.53 -89.28
CA SER A 383 -12.07 -48.90 -90.65
C SER A 383 -12.53 -50.32 -91.06
N ASN A 384 -12.58 -51.27 -90.12
CA ASN A 384 -13.19 -52.58 -90.37
C ASN A 384 -14.73 -52.53 -90.43
N PHE A 385 -15.37 -51.63 -89.69
CA PHE A 385 -16.81 -51.38 -89.81
C PHE A 385 -17.17 -50.76 -91.16
N CYS A 386 -16.37 -49.81 -91.67
CA CYS A 386 -16.57 -49.23 -93.00
C CYS A 386 -16.34 -50.23 -94.16
N THR A 387 -15.52 -51.27 -93.97
CA THR A 387 -15.33 -52.33 -94.99
C THR A 387 -16.37 -53.44 -94.91
N PHE A 388 -17.00 -53.68 -93.75
CA PHE A 388 -18.09 -54.64 -93.62
C PHE A 388 -19.49 -54.08 -93.95
N PHE A 389 -19.71 -52.76 -93.83
CA PHE A 389 -20.98 -52.11 -94.18
C PHE A 389 -20.92 -51.20 -95.41
N GLY A 390 -19.77 -51.16 -96.12
CA GLY A 390 -19.61 -50.50 -97.41
C GLY A 390 -19.95 -51.42 -98.58
N ARG A 391 -21.24 -51.70 -98.79
CA ARG A 391 -21.82 -52.08 -100.08
C ARG A 391 -23.27 -51.63 -100.17
#